data_AF-A0A6I7MQH6-F1
#
_entry.id   AF-A0A6I7MQH6-F1
#
_cell.length_a   1.000
_cell.length_b   1.000
_cell.length_c   1.000
_cell.angle_alpha   90.00
_cell.angle_beta   90.00
_cell.angle_gamma   90.00
#
_symmetry.space_group_name_H-M   'P 1'
#
loop_
_entity.id
_entity.type
_entity.pdbx_description
1 polymer ?
#
loop_
_entity_poly.entity_id
_entity_poly.type
_entity_poly.pdbx_seq_one_letter_code
_entity_poly.pdbx_strand_id
1 'polypeptide(L)' 'MYKELKKACYEANMQLPELDLVVYTFGNVSQVDREKGVFAIKPSGVPY' A
#
# COMPACT_ATOMS: atom_id res chain seq x y z
N MET A 1 3.41 15.37 -4.61
CA MET A 1 3.96 15.29 -3.23
C MET A 1 4.05 13.82 -2.80
N TYR A 2 5.09 13.42 -2.06
CA TYR A 2 5.31 12.07 -1.50
C TYR A 2 5.45 10.89 -2.50
N LYS A 3 6.10 11.07 -3.65
CA LYS A 3 6.23 10.02 -4.69
C LYS A 3 6.85 8.73 -4.16
N GLU A 4 7.99 8.82 -3.47
CA GLU A 4 8.69 7.63 -2.95
C GLU A 4 7.89 6.88 -1.88
N LEU A 5 7.25 7.61 -0.95
CA LEU A 5 6.40 7.00 0.08
C LEU A 5 5.22 6.24 -0.55
N LYS A 6 4.59 6.83 -1.58
CA LYS A 6 3.49 6.20 -2.32
C LYS A 6 3.97 5.00 -3.12
N LYS A 7 5.15 5.08 -3.76
CA LYS A 7 5.75 3.98 -4.52
C LYS A 7 6.04 2.78 -3.62
N ALA A 8 6.69 2.99 -2.48
CA ALA A 8 6.95 1.93 -1.49
C ALA A 8 5.65 1.29 -0.98
N CYS A 9 4.63 2.11 -0.66
CA CYS A 9 3.32 1.59 -0.26
C CYS A 9 2.64 0.78 -1.38
N TYR A 10 2.74 1.21 -2.63
CA TYR A 10 2.18 0.52 -3.79
C TYR A 10 2.87 -0.84 -4.01
N GLU A 11 4.20 -0.86 -4.06
CA GLU A 11 4.99 -2.08 -4.25
C GLU A 11 4.70 -3.10 -3.15
N ALA A 12 4.62 -2.66 -1.88
CA ALA A 12 4.26 -3.55 -0.78
C ALA A 12 2.82 -4.10 -0.89
N ASN A 13 1.88 -3.34 -1.46
CA ASN A 13 0.53 -3.85 -1.71
C ASN A 13 0.51 -4.88 -2.86
N MET A 14 1.37 -4.73 -3.89
CA MET A 14 1.44 -5.68 -5.00
C MET A 14 2.03 -7.04 -4.59
N GLN A 15 2.83 -7.09 -3.53
CA GLN A 15 3.32 -8.36 -2.98
C GLN A 15 2.22 -9.22 -2.36
N LEU A 16 1.11 -8.61 -1.88
CA LEU A 16 0.02 -9.36 -1.25
C LEU A 16 -0.63 -10.39 -2.21
N PRO A 17 -1.07 -10.02 -3.44
CA PRO A 17 -1.58 -11.00 -4.39
C PRO A 17 -0.48 -11.94 -4.92
N GLU A 18 0.77 -11.48 -5.08
CA GLU A 18 1.88 -12.34 -5.52
C GLU A 18 2.20 -13.47 -4.54
N LEU A 19 1.93 -13.26 -3.26
CA LEU A 19 2.15 -14.24 -2.18
C LEU A 19 0.87 -15.00 -1.81
N ASP A 20 -0.21 -14.88 -2.59
CA ASP A 20 -1.52 -15.50 -2.33
C ASP A 20 -2.10 -15.18 -0.94
N LEU A 21 -1.81 -13.99 -0.39
CA LEU A 21 -2.25 -13.59 0.95
C LEU A 21 -3.62 -12.89 0.98
N VAL A 22 -4.19 -12.55 -0.17
CA VAL A 22 -5.44 -11.79 -0.30
C VAL A 22 -6.34 -12.38 -1.38
N VAL A 23 -7.65 -12.14 -1.24
CA VAL A 23 -8.65 -12.46 -2.26
C VAL A 23 -9.45 -11.19 -2.60
N TYR A 24 -9.85 -11.06 -3.86
CA TYR A 24 -10.56 -9.88 -4.37
C TYR A 24 -9.79 -8.58 -4.09
N THR A 25 -10.42 -7.61 -3.44
CA THR A 25 -9.83 -6.32 -3.05
C THR A 25 -9.47 -6.25 -1.56
N PHE A 26 -9.54 -7.37 -0.84
CA PHE A 26 -9.30 -7.42 0.60
C PHE A 26 -7.84 -7.17 0.96
N GLY A 27 -7.59 -6.83 2.23
CA GLY A 27 -6.25 -6.51 2.70
C GLY A 27 -5.77 -5.12 2.25
N ASN A 28 -4.71 -4.65 2.89
CA ASN A 28 -3.97 -3.46 2.51
C ASN A 28 -2.65 -3.40 3.30
N VAL A 29 -1.67 -2.73 2.72
CA VAL A 29 -0.44 -2.29 3.40
C VAL A 29 -0.43 -0.77 3.48
N SER A 30 0.17 -0.25 4.55
CA SER A 30 0.48 1.18 4.71
C SER A 30 1.97 1.37 4.98
N GLN A 31 2.50 2.53 4.58
CA GLN A 31 3.87 2.97 4.84
C GLN A 31 3.85 4.32 5.57
N VAL A 32 4.61 4.45 6.65
CA VAL A 32 4.69 5.68 7.46
C VAL A 32 5.98 6.46 7.16
N ASP A 33 5.85 7.78 7.02
CA ASP A 33 6.95 8.76 7.09
C ASP A 33 6.83 9.49 8.44
N ARG A 34 7.69 9.11 9.39
CA ARG A 34 7.63 9.62 10.77
C ARG A 34 8.11 11.07 10.87
N GLU A 35 9.08 11.47 10.06
CA GLU A 35 9.59 12.85 10.05
C GLU A 35 8.51 13.82 9.59
N LYS A 36 7.71 13.40 8.60
CA LYS A 36 6.61 14.22 8.06
C LYS A 36 5.27 13.97 8.73
N GLY A 37 5.16 13.00 9.65
CA GLY A 37 3.92 12.69 10.36
C GLY A 37 2.78 12.22 9.47
N VAL A 38 3.08 11.55 8.35
CA VAL A 38 2.08 11.10 7.36
C VAL A 38 2.23 9.62 7.05
N PHE A 39 1.16 8.99 6.58
CA PHE A 39 1.18 7.63 6.06
C PHE A 39 0.56 7.55 4.66
N ALA A 40 1.10 6.67 3.83
CA ALA A 40 0.47 6.21 2.60
C ALA A 40 -0.23 4.88 2.87
N ILE A 41 -1.40 4.67 2.28
CA ILE A 41 -2.19 3.43 2.38
C ILE A 41 -2.87 3.15 1.04
N LYS A 42 -3.12 1.88 0.73
CA LYS A 42 -3.93 1.49 -0.44
C LYS A 42 -5.33 2.14 -0.37
N PRO A 43 -5.85 2.71 -1.48
CA PRO A 43 -7.22 3.21 -1.52
C PRO A 43 -8.25 2.07 -1.47
N SER A 44 -9.37 2.30 -0.80
CA SER A 44 -10.47 1.35 -0.74
C SER A 44 -11.18 1.22 -2.09
N GLY A 45 -11.65 0.01 -2.43
CA GLY A 45 -12.42 -0.25 -3.65
C GLY A 45 -11.61 -0.24 -4.95
N VAL A 46 -10.28 -0.17 -4.88
CA VAL A 46 -9.40 -0.26 -6.06
C VAL A 46 -8.82 -1.68 -6.14
N PRO A 47 -8.93 -2.34 -7.31
CA PRO A 47 -8.24 -3.62 -7.57
C PRO A 47 -6.74 -3.52 -7.30
N TYR A 48 -6.16 -4.66 -6.89
CA TYR A 48 -4.71 -4.81 -6.89
C TYR A 48 -4.19 -4.81 -8.33
#